data_AF-A0A7S0BA83-F1
#
_entry.id   AF-A0A7S0BA83-F1
#
_cell.length_a   1.000
_cell.length_b   1.000
_cell.length_c   1.000
_cell.angle_alpha   90.00
_cell.angle_beta   90.00
_cell.angle_gamma   90.00
#
_symmetry.space_group_name_H-M   'P 1'
#
loop_
_entity.id
_entity.type
_entity.pdbx_description
1 polymer ?
#
loop_
_entity_poly.entity_id
_entity_poly.type
_entity_poly.pdbx_seq_one_letter_code
_entity_poly.pdbx_strand_id
1 'polypeptide(L)'
;IEDAFVDLLLLAQGAEIIGSFRSSFSAVASLFHRAPLHVVNSERVGNEDFGGYREVPLSAADPWKDTGTFFLVGSWDDWKAFKELKTHSTSDITCSACIRIRKAPSLEKFQIVRNRDWNQRFYPSKDGTEILGPSNAHGSNWHAVVPSKTKWLSISFKPGGAWRSLTCKCLSLGGRELEPENETNKGAFLGQLGSPSFFLVGSWNNWDFLELKPKDPME
;
A
#
# COMPACT_ATOMS: atom_id res chain seq x y z
N ILE A 1 -5.03 34.48 4.69
CA ILE A 1 -5.37 33.16 5.27
C ILE A 1 -6.82 32.82 4.97
N GLU A 2 -7.76 33.77 5.07
CA GLU A 2 -9.18 33.53 4.76
C GLU A 2 -9.45 33.27 3.26
N ASP A 3 -8.77 33.97 2.33
CA ASP A 3 -8.96 33.72 0.89
C ASP A 3 -8.48 32.33 0.44
N ALA A 4 -7.44 31.79 1.08
CA ALA A 4 -6.92 30.46 0.76
C ALA A 4 -7.87 29.33 1.14
N PHE A 5 -8.81 29.57 2.05
CA PHE A 5 -9.79 28.57 2.49
C PHE A 5 -10.99 28.51 1.54
N VAL A 6 -11.40 29.66 1.01
CA VAL A 6 -12.48 29.77 0.01
C VAL A 6 -12.06 29.11 -1.31
N ASP A 7 -10.81 29.31 -1.74
CA ASP A 7 -10.29 28.67 -2.95
C ASP A 7 -10.15 27.14 -2.83
N LEU A 8 -9.81 26.65 -1.62
CA LEU A 8 -9.74 25.21 -1.34
C LEU A 8 -11.14 24.55 -1.38
N LEU A 9 -12.17 25.29 -0.92
CA LEU A 9 -13.57 24.86 -0.96
C LEU A 9 -14.13 24.85 -2.39
N LEU A 10 -13.76 25.84 -3.22
CA LEU A 10 -14.16 25.89 -4.63
C LEU A 10 -13.53 24.76 -5.46
N LEU A 11 -12.27 24.41 -5.18
CA LEU A 11 -11.60 23.25 -5.80
C LEU A 11 -12.25 21.90 -5.43
N ALA A 12 -12.76 21.77 -4.20
CA ALA A 12 -13.45 20.55 -3.75
C ALA A 12 -14.85 20.36 -4.36
N GLN A 13 -15.47 21.43 -4.88
CA GLN A 13 -16.81 21.42 -5.47
C GLN A 13 -16.82 21.23 -7.00
N GLY A 14 -15.66 21.03 -7.64
CA GLY A 14 -15.57 20.75 -9.07
C GLY A 14 -15.79 21.97 -9.98
N ALA A 15 -15.59 23.19 -9.46
CA ALA A 15 -15.55 24.38 -10.30
C ALA A 15 -14.18 24.50 -11.01
N GLU A 16 -14.22 24.69 -12.33
CA GLU A 16 -13.01 24.97 -13.13
C GLU A 16 -12.45 26.35 -12.78
N ILE A 17 -11.32 26.40 -12.08
CA ILE A 17 -10.61 27.67 -11.84
C ILE A 17 -9.66 27.91 -13.03
N ILE A 18 -10.07 28.77 -13.96
CA ILE A 18 -9.23 29.24 -15.05
C ILE A 18 -8.31 30.35 -14.51
N GLY A 19 -7.13 29.98 -14.04
CA GLY A 19 -6.11 30.93 -13.57
C GLY A 19 -4.72 30.31 -13.50
N SER A 20 -3.75 30.93 -14.17
CA SER A 20 -2.33 30.52 -14.15
C SER A 20 -1.64 31.09 -12.90
N PHE A 21 -1.46 30.29 -11.87
CA PHE A 21 -0.59 30.63 -10.73
C PHE A 21 0.67 29.75 -10.70
N ARG A 22 1.84 30.39 -10.89
CA ARG A 22 3.16 29.80 -10.63
C ARG A 22 3.49 29.93 -9.14
N SER A 23 3.09 28.95 -8.33
CA SER A 23 3.85 28.46 -7.15
C SER A 23 3.06 27.37 -6.42
N SER A 24 3.77 26.38 -5.87
CA SER A 24 3.43 25.44 -4.77
C SER A 24 2.12 24.62 -4.76
N PHE A 25 1.03 25.08 -5.39
CA PHE A 25 -0.31 24.51 -5.25
C PHE A 25 -0.67 23.46 -6.30
N SER A 26 0.13 23.33 -7.37
CA SER A 26 -0.04 22.26 -8.37
C SER A 26 0.12 20.85 -7.75
N ALA A 27 0.89 20.73 -6.66
CA ALA A 27 1.00 19.49 -5.90
C ALA A 27 -0.26 19.15 -5.11
N VAL A 28 -1.05 20.15 -4.69
CA VAL A 28 -2.31 19.97 -3.95
C VAL A 28 -3.49 19.76 -4.91
N ALA A 29 -3.51 20.44 -6.06
CA ALA A 29 -4.55 20.22 -7.06
C ALA A 29 -4.49 18.81 -7.69
N SER A 30 -3.30 18.21 -7.80
CA SER A 30 -3.15 16.83 -8.30
C SER A 30 -3.64 15.75 -7.32
N LEU A 31 -3.79 16.06 -6.02
CA LEU A 31 -4.33 15.17 -4.99
C LEU A 31 -5.83 14.88 -5.15
N PHE A 32 -6.58 15.75 -5.83
CA PHE A 32 -8.05 15.68 -5.89
C PHE A 32 -8.63 15.09 -7.18
N HIS A 33 -7.80 14.75 -8.17
CA HIS A 33 -8.35 14.46 -9.50
C HIS A 33 -9.13 13.15 -9.67
N ARG A 34 -9.22 12.24 -8.67
CA ARG A 34 -9.87 10.93 -8.89
C ARG A 34 -10.59 10.26 -7.70
N ALA A 35 -10.99 10.98 -6.65
CA ALA A 35 -11.78 10.37 -5.59
C ALA A 35 -13.29 10.64 -5.78
N PRO A 36 -14.12 9.63 -6.13
CA PRO A 36 -15.57 9.79 -6.06
C PRO A 36 -16.00 9.89 -4.59
N LEU A 37 -16.65 11.01 -4.25
CA LEU A 37 -17.27 11.20 -2.94
C LEU A 37 -18.52 10.32 -2.85
N HIS A 38 -18.57 9.39 -1.89
CA HIS A 38 -19.76 8.57 -1.64
C HIS A 38 -20.63 9.21 -0.56
N VAL A 39 -21.83 9.65 -0.95
CA VAL A 39 -22.86 10.10 -0.02
C VAL A 39 -23.49 8.89 0.64
N VAL A 40 -23.28 8.72 1.94
CA VAL A 40 -24.01 7.70 2.73
C VAL A 40 -25.32 8.34 3.19
N ASN A 41 -26.41 8.11 2.46
CA ASN A 41 -27.74 8.52 2.90
C ASN A 41 -28.68 7.31 2.99
N SER A 42 -29.23 7.11 4.19
CA SER A 42 -30.55 6.51 4.37
C SER A 42 -31.46 7.60 4.95
N GLU A 43 -32.67 7.69 4.40
CA GLU A 43 -33.85 8.47 4.83
C GLU A 43 -34.18 9.75 4.04
N ARG A 44 -35.44 9.76 3.57
CA ARG A 44 -36.15 10.88 2.96
C ARG A 44 -37.01 11.54 4.04
N VAL A 45 -36.88 12.84 4.25
CA VAL A 45 -37.87 13.63 4.99
C VAL A 45 -38.20 14.87 4.17
N GLY A 46 -39.50 15.13 4.04
CA GLY A 46 -40.07 16.18 3.22
C GLY A 46 -40.19 17.53 3.93
N ASN A 47 -40.17 18.55 3.06
CA ASN A 47 -40.71 19.90 3.11
C ASN A 47 -40.36 20.92 4.22
N GLU A 48 -39.80 22.02 3.70
CA GLU A 48 -40.24 23.43 3.90
C GLU A 48 -39.98 24.07 5.26
N ASP A 49 -38.74 24.55 5.43
CA ASP A 49 -38.41 25.96 5.76
C ASP A 49 -36.90 26.01 6.03
N PHE A 50 -36.16 26.74 5.18
CA PHE A 50 -34.68 26.83 5.18
C PHE A 50 -33.99 25.49 5.48
N GLY A 51 -34.07 24.57 4.52
CA GLY A 51 -33.69 23.16 4.63
C GLY A 51 -32.50 22.90 5.55
N GLY A 52 -32.79 22.26 6.68
CA GLY A 52 -31.85 22.02 7.77
C GLY A 52 -30.51 21.46 7.28
N TYR A 53 -29.44 22.16 7.64
CA TYR A 53 -28.09 21.65 7.45
C TYR A 53 -27.93 20.36 8.25
N ARG A 54 -27.87 19.23 7.55
CA ARG A 54 -27.50 17.94 8.14
C ARG A 54 -25.99 17.85 8.12
N GLU A 55 -25.38 17.67 9.28
CA GLU A 55 -24.00 17.22 9.35
C GLU A 55 -23.90 15.84 8.71
N VAL A 56 -23.28 15.78 7.54
CA VAL A 56 -22.94 14.52 6.89
C VAL A 56 -21.51 14.18 7.32
N PRO A 57 -21.29 13.08 8.04
CA PRO A 57 -19.93 12.66 8.35
C PRO A 57 -19.21 12.33 7.04
N LEU A 58 -18.32 13.23 6.63
CA LEU A 58 -17.42 13.03 5.51
C LEU A 58 -16.17 12.33 6.04
N SER A 59 -16.08 11.02 5.80
CA SER A 59 -14.79 10.34 5.92
C SER A 59 -14.03 10.56 4.63
N ALA A 60 -13.08 11.51 4.63
CA ALA A 60 -12.12 11.60 3.55
C ALA A 60 -11.36 10.27 3.48
N ALA A 61 -11.63 9.45 2.47
CA ALA A 61 -10.82 8.28 2.19
C ALA A 61 -9.42 8.78 1.82
N ASP A 62 -8.38 8.21 2.42
CA ASP A 62 -7.01 8.47 2.01
C ASP A 62 -6.88 8.10 0.52
N PRO A 63 -6.71 9.07 -0.41
CA PRO A 63 -6.71 8.80 -1.84
C PRO A 63 -5.50 7.95 -2.27
N TRP A 64 -4.51 7.81 -1.39
CA TRP A 64 -3.35 6.97 -1.61
C TRP A 64 -3.59 5.53 -1.17
N LYS A 65 -4.59 5.25 -0.34
CA LYS A 65 -4.85 3.88 0.13
C LYS A 65 -5.51 3.05 -0.97
N ASP A 66 -4.90 1.90 -1.30
CA ASP A 66 -5.58 0.95 -2.17
C ASP A 66 -6.75 0.32 -1.42
N THR A 67 -7.95 0.47 -1.97
CA THR A 67 -9.18 -0.13 -1.44
C THR A 67 -9.50 -1.42 -2.18
N GLY A 68 -10.27 -2.30 -1.52
CA GLY A 68 -10.72 -3.58 -2.08
C GLY A 68 -10.13 -4.78 -1.36
N THR A 69 -10.30 -5.95 -1.96
CA THR A 69 -9.81 -7.22 -1.43
C THR A 69 -8.53 -7.65 -2.14
N PHE A 70 -7.56 -8.14 -1.39
CA PHE A 70 -6.26 -8.54 -1.93
C PHE A 70 -6.09 -10.05 -1.85
N PHE A 71 -5.49 -10.62 -2.89
CA PHE A 71 -5.32 -12.06 -3.02
C PHE A 71 -3.90 -12.38 -3.46
N LEU A 72 -3.36 -13.48 -2.94
CA LEU A 72 -2.11 -14.07 -3.40
C LEU A 72 -2.38 -15.15 -4.44
N VAL A 73 -1.48 -15.20 -5.40
CA VAL A 73 -1.37 -16.24 -6.43
C VAL A 73 0.11 -16.54 -6.57
N GLY A 74 0.47 -17.80 -6.77
CA GLY A 74 1.89 -18.16 -6.85
C GLY A 74 2.17 -19.56 -7.34
N SER A 75 3.45 -19.88 -7.46
CA SER A 75 3.92 -21.17 -7.97
C SER A 75 3.61 -22.35 -7.05
N TRP A 76 3.28 -22.12 -5.78
CA TRP A 76 2.98 -23.17 -4.80
C TRP A 76 1.71 -23.98 -5.14
N ASP A 77 0.83 -23.47 -6.00
CA ASP A 77 -0.35 -24.17 -6.49
C ASP A 77 -0.50 -24.07 -8.01
N ASP A 78 0.61 -23.81 -8.71
CA ASP A 78 0.65 -23.58 -10.15
C ASP A 78 -0.24 -22.41 -10.62
N TRP A 79 -0.36 -21.36 -9.80
CA TRP A 79 -1.15 -20.14 -10.07
C TRP A 79 -2.65 -20.38 -10.20
N LYS A 80 -3.17 -21.47 -9.60
CA LYS A 80 -4.55 -21.91 -9.79
C LYS A 80 -5.56 -21.20 -8.89
N ALA A 81 -5.20 -20.92 -7.63
CA ALA A 81 -6.14 -20.38 -6.66
C ALA A 81 -5.74 -18.99 -6.16
N PHE A 82 -6.76 -18.15 -5.93
CA PHE A 82 -6.62 -16.87 -5.25
C PHE A 82 -6.75 -17.08 -3.75
N LYS A 83 -5.64 -16.95 -3.02
CA LYS A 83 -5.64 -16.98 -1.56
C LYS A 83 -5.87 -15.57 -1.01
N GLU A 84 -7.01 -15.35 -0.38
CA GLU A 84 -7.32 -14.04 0.22
C GLU A 84 -6.35 -13.66 1.33
N LEU A 85 -5.86 -12.42 1.29
CA LEU A 85 -5.14 -11.75 2.36
C LEU A 85 -6.15 -11.17 3.34
N LYS A 86 -6.12 -11.62 4.59
CA LYS A 86 -7.05 -11.20 5.63
C LYS A 86 -6.46 -10.07 6.47
N THR A 87 -7.26 -9.06 6.77
CA THR A 87 -6.92 -8.02 7.74
C THR A 87 -7.08 -8.55 9.16
N HIS A 88 -6.10 -8.30 10.03
CA HIS A 88 -6.12 -8.80 11.41
C HIS A 88 -6.87 -7.91 12.39
N SER A 89 -7.05 -6.63 12.07
CA SER A 89 -7.85 -5.70 12.86
C SER A 89 -8.52 -4.66 11.97
N THR A 90 -9.51 -3.96 12.52
CA THR A 90 -10.19 -2.85 11.83
C THR A 90 -9.34 -1.58 11.78
N SER A 91 -8.35 -1.44 12.66
CA SER A 91 -7.45 -0.28 12.73
C SER A 91 -6.14 -0.48 11.96
N ASP A 92 -5.70 -1.72 11.75
CA ASP A 92 -4.52 -2.04 10.95
C ASP A 92 -4.93 -2.26 9.49
N ILE A 93 -4.24 -1.57 8.58
CA ILE A 93 -4.44 -1.73 7.15
C ILE A 93 -3.68 -2.93 6.59
N THR A 94 -2.82 -3.55 7.39
CA THR A 94 -2.03 -4.71 6.99
C THR A 94 -2.92 -5.95 6.84
N CYS A 95 -2.83 -6.57 5.67
CA CYS A 95 -3.48 -7.84 5.37
C CYS A 95 -2.44 -8.93 5.20
N SER A 96 -2.75 -10.17 5.56
CA SER A 96 -1.80 -11.28 5.46
C SER A 96 -2.45 -12.62 5.19
N ALA A 97 -1.65 -13.58 4.72
CA ALA A 97 -2.02 -14.98 4.62
C ALA A 97 -0.82 -15.89 4.82
N CYS A 98 -1.09 -17.11 5.30
CA CYS A 98 -0.11 -18.20 5.34
C CYS A 98 -0.37 -19.17 4.19
N ILE A 99 0.69 -19.47 3.45
CA ILE A 99 0.72 -20.40 2.33
C ILE A 99 1.46 -21.66 2.74
N ARG A 100 0.89 -22.83 2.47
CA ARG A 100 1.57 -24.10 2.72
C ARG A 100 2.57 -24.36 1.60
N ILE A 101 3.84 -24.53 1.95
CA ILE A 101 4.88 -24.87 0.99
C ILE A 101 4.82 -26.37 0.64
N ARG A 102 4.86 -26.68 -0.67
CA ARG A 102 4.85 -28.06 -1.18
C ARG A 102 6.19 -28.76 -0.98
N LYS A 103 7.28 -28.05 -1.30
CA LYS A 103 8.66 -28.55 -1.25
C LYS A 103 9.58 -27.46 -0.70
N ALA A 104 10.43 -27.84 0.26
CA ALA A 104 11.49 -27.01 0.80
C ALA A 104 12.81 -27.81 0.76
N PRO A 105 13.96 -27.19 0.45
CA PRO A 105 14.11 -25.81 0.00
C PRO A 105 13.56 -25.59 -1.43
N SER A 106 13.16 -24.36 -1.74
CA SER A 106 12.63 -23.97 -3.05
C SER A 106 12.70 -22.45 -3.27
N LEU A 107 12.41 -22.02 -4.50
CA LEU A 107 12.21 -20.62 -4.87
C LEU A 107 10.76 -20.46 -5.33
N GLU A 108 9.93 -19.81 -4.52
CA GLU A 108 8.51 -19.59 -4.84
C GLU A 108 8.32 -18.22 -5.50
N LYS A 109 7.50 -18.18 -6.54
CA LYS A 109 7.14 -16.96 -7.27
C LYS A 109 5.70 -16.60 -6.95
N PHE A 110 5.40 -15.32 -6.77
CA PHE A 110 4.04 -14.89 -6.49
C PHE A 110 3.75 -13.45 -6.91
N GLN A 111 2.46 -13.14 -6.95
CA GLN A 111 1.92 -11.79 -7.12
C GLN A 111 0.75 -11.56 -6.16
N ILE A 112 0.44 -10.29 -5.92
CA ILE A 112 -0.75 -9.84 -5.20
C ILE A 112 -1.69 -9.27 -6.23
N VAL A 113 -2.95 -9.69 -6.17
CA VAL A 113 -4.00 -9.32 -7.11
C VAL A 113 -5.13 -8.66 -6.35
N ARG A 114 -5.61 -7.52 -6.86
CA ARG A 114 -6.77 -6.82 -6.31
C ARG A 114 -8.06 -7.39 -6.91
N ASN A 115 -9.08 -7.61 -6.09
CA ASN A 115 -10.43 -8.02 -6.49
C ASN A 115 -10.49 -9.25 -7.40
N ARG A 116 -9.51 -10.16 -7.30
CA ARG A 116 -9.35 -11.33 -8.19
C ARG A 116 -9.26 -10.98 -9.69
N ASP A 117 -8.85 -9.76 -10.01
CA ASP A 117 -8.67 -9.30 -11.39
C ASP A 117 -7.20 -9.31 -11.76
N TRP A 118 -6.82 -10.22 -12.66
CA TRP A 118 -5.48 -10.33 -13.20
C TRP A 118 -4.93 -9.04 -13.83
N ASN A 119 -5.77 -8.09 -14.24
CA ASN A 119 -5.31 -6.78 -14.74
C ASN A 119 -4.94 -5.80 -13.61
N GLN A 120 -5.14 -6.20 -12.36
CA GLN A 120 -4.89 -5.39 -11.16
C GLN A 120 -3.87 -6.08 -10.25
N ARG A 121 -2.66 -6.32 -10.79
CA ARG A 121 -1.54 -6.92 -10.05
C ARG A 121 -0.65 -5.85 -9.44
N PHE A 122 -0.19 -6.11 -8.22
CA PHE A 122 0.94 -5.44 -7.62
C PHE A 122 2.20 -6.24 -7.87
N TYR A 123 3.33 -5.56 -8.03
CA TYR A 123 4.61 -6.15 -8.41
C TYR A 123 5.78 -5.28 -7.96
N PRO A 124 6.99 -5.86 -7.77
CA PRO A 124 8.16 -5.06 -7.44
C PRO A 124 8.61 -4.23 -8.66
N SER A 125 9.18 -3.06 -8.40
CA SER A 125 9.99 -2.32 -9.38
C SER A 125 11.21 -3.16 -9.82
N LYS A 126 11.89 -2.76 -10.90
CA LYS A 126 13.03 -3.52 -11.45
C LYS A 126 14.19 -3.64 -10.46
N ASP A 127 14.40 -2.61 -9.66
CA ASP A 127 15.40 -2.53 -8.59
C ASP A 127 14.88 -3.10 -7.25
N GLY A 128 13.59 -3.46 -7.17
CA GLY A 128 12.98 -4.05 -5.98
C GLY A 128 12.70 -3.07 -4.83
N THR A 129 12.90 -1.78 -5.06
CA THR A 129 12.78 -0.71 -4.05
C THR A 129 11.36 -0.20 -3.86
N GLU A 130 10.43 -0.49 -4.79
CA GLU A 130 9.06 0.00 -4.76
C GLU A 130 8.05 -1.10 -5.11
N ILE A 131 6.81 -0.93 -4.64
CA ILE A 131 5.66 -1.77 -5.04
C ILE A 131 4.80 -0.99 -6.03
N LEU A 132 4.87 -1.39 -7.30
CA LEU A 132 4.15 -0.79 -8.40
C LEU A 132 2.77 -1.43 -8.60
N GLY A 133 1.97 -0.81 -9.46
CA GLY A 133 0.61 -1.23 -9.78
C GLY A 133 -0.46 -0.51 -8.95
N PRO A 134 -1.73 -0.97 -9.03
CA PRO A 134 -2.18 -2.15 -9.76
C PRO A 134 -2.11 -1.98 -11.30
N SER A 135 -1.57 -2.96 -12.03
CA SER A 135 -1.57 -2.97 -13.50
C SER A 135 -1.52 -4.40 -14.07
N ASN A 136 -1.55 -4.56 -15.39
CA ASN A 136 -1.46 -5.85 -16.08
C ASN A 136 -0.01 -6.38 -16.20
N ALA A 137 0.85 -6.10 -15.22
CA ALA A 137 2.27 -6.50 -15.23
C ALA A 137 2.46 -8.01 -15.02
N HIS A 138 2.18 -8.77 -16.08
CA HIS A 138 2.34 -10.23 -16.10
C HIS A 138 3.82 -10.61 -16.05
N GLY A 139 4.17 -11.58 -15.20
CA GLY A 139 5.54 -12.08 -15.06
C GLY A 139 6.45 -11.27 -14.14
N SER A 140 6.04 -10.06 -13.74
CA SER A 140 6.72 -9.25 -12.72
C SER A 140 6.39 -9.80 -11.32
N ASN A 141 7.03 -10.92 -10.99
CA ASN A 141 6.74 -11.68 -9.77
C ASN A 141 7.73 -11.34 -8.66
N TRP A 142 7.27 -11.36 -7.42
CA TRP A 142 8.17 -11.53 -6.28
C TRP A 142 8.72 -12.95 -6.28
N HIS A 143 9.92 -13.07 -5.72
CA HIS A 143 10.62 -14.33 -5.53
C HIS A 143 10.91 -14.48 -4.04
N ALA A 144 10.41 -15.53 -3.42
CA ALA A 144 10.65 -15.87 -2.03
C ALA A 144 11.56 -17.10 -1.97
N VAL A 145 12.75 -16.94 -1.41
CA VAL A 145 13.64 -18.06 -1.09
C VAL A 145 13.07 -18.79 0.12
N VAL A 146 12.75 -20.07 -0.05
CA VAL A 146 12.20 -20.91 1.00
C VAL A 146 13.29 -21.85 1.53
N PRO A 147 13.79 -21.66 2.77
CA PRO A 147 14.84 -22.48 3.34
C PRO A 147 14.32 -23.87 3.73
N SER A 148 15.25 -24.78 4.07
CA SER A 148 14.91 -26.13 4.52
C SER A 148 14.02 -26.08 5.77
N LYS A 149 13.22 -27.12 5.97
CA LYS A 149 12.29 -27.25 7.14
C LYS A 149 11.16 -26.20 7.18
N THR A 150 11.07 -25.30 6.20
CA THR A 150 9.90 -24.42 6.04
C THR A 150 8.65 -25.23 5.73
N LYS A 151 7.58 -24.96 6.47
CA LYS A 151 6.25 -25.51 6.19
C LYS A 151 5.28 -24.47 5.66
N TRP A 152 5.40 -23.24 6.15
CA TRP A 152 4.51 -22.14 5.80
C TRP A 152 5.31 -20.92 5.37
N LEU A 153 4.79 -20.22 4.36
CA LEU A 153 5.24 -18.89 3.96
C LEU A 153 4.14 -17.90 4.35
N SER A 154 4.42 -17.06 5.34
CA SER A 154 3.54 -15.97 5.75
C SER A 154 3.88 -14.73 4.94
N ILE A 155 2.87 -14.16 4.28
CA ILE A 155 3.01 -12.95 3.48
C ILE A 155 2.10 -11.89 4.08
N SER A 156 2.67 -10.71 4.38
CA SER A 156 1.97 -9.55 4.90
C SER A 156 2.12 -8.37 3.94
N PHE A 157 1.02 -7.76 3.56
CA PHE A 157 0.96 -6.64 2.63
C PHE A 157 0.22 -5.46 3.24
N LYS A 158 0.83 -4.28 3.14
CA LYS A 158 0.27 -3.00 3.57
C LYS A 158 -0.12 -2.18 2.33
N PRO A 159 -1.42 -1.97 2.04
CA PRO A 159 -1.92 -1.29 0.84
C PRO A 159 -1.91 0.25 0.96
N GLY A 160 -0.78 0.83 1.37
CA GLY A 160 -0.64 2.26 1.69
C GLY A 160 -0.27 3.19 0.52
N GLY A 161 -0.61 2.85 -0.72
CA GLY A 161 -0.26 3.66 -1.90
C GLY A 161 1.23 3.86 -2.11
N ALA A 162 1.70 5.09 -1.92
CA ALA A 162 3.12 5.42 -1.95
C ALA A 162 3.93 4.71 -0.85
N TRP A 163 3.26 4.30 0.24
CA TRP A 163 3.87 3.65 1.41
C TRP A 163 3.56 2.16 1.49
N ARG A 164 3.34 1.52 0.33
CA ARG A 164 3.12 0.08 0.29
C ARG A 164 4.32 -0.66 0.85
N SER A 165 4.06 -1.71 1.61
CA SER A 165 5.10 -2.62 2.06
C SER A 165 4.66 -4.06 1.94
N LEU A 166 5.63 -4.93 1.73
CA LEU A 166 5.46 -6.37 1.64
C LEU A 166 6.50 -7.02 2.54
N THR A 167 6.08 -7.98 3.36
CA THR A 167 6.97 -8.76 4.22
C THR A 167 6.66 -10.24 4.04
N CYS A 168 7.70 -11.04 3.89
CA CYS A 168 7.61 -12.49 3.82
C CYS A 168 8.34 -13.10 5.01
N LYS A 169 7.76 -14.16 5.61
CA LYS A 169 8.34 -14.91 6.72
C LYS A 169 8.19 -16.40 6.48
N CYS A 170 9.28 -17.15 6.58
CA CYS A 170 9.23 -18.61 6.52
C CYS A 170 9.02 -19.18 7.91
N LEU A 171 8.03 -20.04 8.08
CA LEU A 171 7.67 -20.65 9.35
C LEU A 171 7.85 -22.16 9.28
N SER A 172 8.44 -22.72 10.33
CA SER A 172 8.56 -24.16 10.55
C SER A 172 7.20 -24.83 10.80
N LEU A 173 7.18 -26.17 10.88
CA LEU A 173 5.98 -26.93 11.23
C LEU A 173 5.38 -26.50 12.59
N GLY A 174 6.23 -26.13 13.54
CA GLY A 174 5.81 -25.65 14.87
C GLY A 174 5.48 -24.16 14.92
N GLY A 175 5.38 -23.47 13.78
CA GLY A 175 5.05 -22.04 13.69
C GLY A 175 6.18 -21.09 14.05
N ARG A 176 7.39 -21.59 14.37
CA ARG A 176 8.56 -20.74 14.62
C ARG A 176 9.08 -20.14 13.32
N GLU A 177 9.36 -18.85 13.34
CA GLU A 177 10.06 -18.15 12.26
C GLU A 177 11.45 -18.76 12.04
N LEU A 178 11.78 -18.99 10.79
CA LEU A 178 13.06 -19.53 10.35
C LEU A 178 13.90 -18.39 9.81
N GLU A 179 15.10 -18.24 10.38
CA GLU A 179 16.08 -17.31 9.86
C GLU A 179 16.57 -17.76 8.48
N PRO A 180 16.88 -16.82 7.58
CA PRO A 180 17.49 -17.17 6.30
C PRO A 180 18.85 -17.84 6.53
N GLU A 181 19.06 -19.00 5.89
CA GLU A 181 20.22 -19.86 6.14
C GLU A 181 21.58 -19.21 5.76
N ASN A 182 21.61 -18.15 4.93
CA ASN A 182 22.83 -17.43 4.51
C ASN A 182 22.57 -15.91 4.31
N GLU A 183 23.60 -15.06 4.44
CA GLU A 183 23.49 -13.60 4.19
C GLU A 183 23.07 -13.26 2.76
N THR A 184 23.46 -14.06 1.77
CA THR A 184 23.00 -13.95 0.38
C THR A 184 21.49 -14.16 0.24
N ASN A 185 20.88 -14.93 1.15
CA ASN A 185 19.44 -15.19 1.18
C ASN A 185 18.66 -14.07 1.90
N LYS A 186 19.33 -13.18 2.66
CA LYS A 186 18.67 -12.00 3.28
C LYS A 186 18.21 -11.00 2.21
N GLY A 187 19.05 -10.75 1.20
CA GLY A 187 18.70 -9.87 0.06
C GLY A 187 17.81 -10.52 -1.01
N ALA A 188 17.58 -11.84 -0.91
CA ALA A 188 16.73 -12.61 -1.81
C ALA A 188 15.37 -13.01 -1.18
N PHE A 189 15.16 -12.72 0.11
CA PHE A 189 13.92 -13.02 0.82
C PHE A 189 12.76 -12.14 0.35
N LEU A 190 13.12 -10.94 -0.07
CA LEU A 190 12.43 -10.04 -0.97
C LEU A 190 13.58 -9.40 -1.75
N GLY A 191 13.45 -9.11 -3.05
CA GLY A 191 14.29 -8.05 -3.64
C GLY A 191 14.14 -6.87 -2.69
N GLN A 192 15.20 -6.57 -1.95
CA GLN A 192 15.10 -5.82 -0.72
C GLN A 192 14.53 -4.46 -1.11
N LEU A 193 13.27 -4.20 -0.76
CA LEU A 193 12.87 -2.86 -0.37
C LEU A 193 13.80 -2.57 0.81
N GLY A 194 14.99 -2.06 0.50
CA GLY A 194 15.84 -1.46 1.50
C GLY A 194 14.94 -0.50 2.26
N SER A 195 15.03 -0.51 3.59
CA SER A 195 14.34 0.50 4.40
C SER A 195 14.58 1.84 3.71
N PRO A 196 13.53 2.55 3.24
CA PRO A 196 13.75 3.77 2.49
C PRO A 196 14.56 4.71 3.38
N SER A 197 15.74 5.10 2.92
CA SER A 197 16.53 6.14 3.56
C SER A 197 15.79 7.45 3.32
N PHE A 198 15.28 8.04 4.40
CA PHE A 198 14.69 9.36 4.34
C PHE A 198 15.79 10.39 4.55
N PHE A 199 15.77 11.49 3.81
CA PHE A 199 16.75 12.56 3.97
C PHE A 199 16.05 13.88 4.27
N LEU A 200 16.58 14.63 5.23
CA LEU A 200 16.23 16.03 5.46
C LEU A 200 17.19 16.92 4.65
N VAL A 201 16.62 17.92 3.97
CA VAL A 201 17.35 18.94 3.21
C VAL A 201 16.77 20.29 3.57
N GLY A 202 17.64 21.27 3.85
CA GLY A 202 17.19 22.62 4.15
C GLY A 202 18.31 23.65 4.19
N SER A 203 17.94 24.92 4.30
CA SER A 203 18.93 26.01 4.39
C SER A 203 19.89 25.84 5.58
N TRP A 204 19.45 25.19 6.66
CA TRP A 204 20.26 24.93 7.86
C TRP A 204 21.35 23.89 7.68
N ASN A 205 21.29 23.04 6.64
CA ASN A 205 22.34 22.08 6.30
C ASN A 205 22.99 22.38 4.95
N ASN A 206 22.96 23.65 4.53
CA ASN A 206 23.48 24.08 3.23
C ASN A 206 22.89 23.29 2.05
N TRP A 207 21.64 22.85 2.17
CA TRP A 207 20.95 22.00 1.19
C TRP A 207 21.62 20.63 0.95
N ASP A 208 22.40 20.13 1.90
CA ASP A 208 22.99 18.79 1.86
C ASP A 208 21.95 17.71 2.26
N PHE A 209 22.28 16.44 2.04
CA PHE A 209 21.39 15.32 2.40
C PHE A 209 21.73 14.77 3.79
N LEU A 210 20.84 14.98 4.76
CA LEU A 210 20.97 14.39 6.10
C LEU A 210 20.07 13.16 6.23
N GLU A 211 20.66 11.97 6.27
CA GLU A 211 19.90 10.71 6.43
C GLU A 211 19.23 10.64 7.81
N LEU A 212 17.91 10.44 7.82
CA LEU A 212 17.10 10.16 8.99
C LEU A 212 17.27 8.71 9.39
N LYS A 213 17.89 8.50 10.55
CA LYS A 213 17.96 7.17 11.17
C LYS A 213 16.68 6.92 11.98
N PRO A 214 16.10 5.70 11.93
CA PRO A 214 15.03 5.33 12.85
C PRO A 214 15.50 5.56 14.28
N LYS A 215 14.65 6.18 15.11
CA LYS A 215 14.94 6.27 16.54
C LYS A 215 14.88 4.86 17.12
N ASP A 216 15.98 4.39 17.70
CA ASP A 216 15.99 3.10 18.38
C ASP A 216 14.90 3.09 19.47
N PRO A 217 14.02 2.07 19.51
CA PRO A 217 13.03 1.95 20.55
C PRO A 217 13.69 1.40 21.81
N MET A 218 14.42 2.27 22.53
CA MET A 218 14.66 2.29 23.98
C MET A 218 15.92 3.13 24.29
N GLU A 219 15.69 4.36 24.73
CA GLU A 219 16.40 4.98 25.87
C GLU A 219 15.36 5.70 26.72
#